data_AF-A0A7Z2MC81-F1
#
_entry.id   AF-A0A7Z2MC81-F1
#
_cell.length_a   1.000
_cell.length_b   1.000
_cell.length_c   1.000
_cell.angle_alpha   90.00
_cell.angle_beta   90.00
_cell.angle_gamma   90.00
#
_symmetry.space_group_name_H-M   'P 1'
#
loop_
_entity.id
_entity.type
_entity.pdbx_description
1 polymer ?
#
loop_
_entity_poly.entity_id
_entity_poly.type
_entity_poly.pdbx_seq_one_letter_code
_entity_poly.pdbx_strand_id
1 'polypeptide(L)'
;MNVCNYKGLSIRVMLRNEHCPPHAHVNAGAWSARFHFSFWHNDIDPWDVVPLSRRPTMAVLEGLCRSLGHPVHLRRARGIWWSGLQTVCLGNQVWDCESNEVPVMKLVTDTTYRIAAARYEPEEDKLLLTLVGKPEGVEIHL
;
A
#
# COMPACT_ATOMS: atom_id res chain seq x y z
N MET A 1 4.99 12.69 -6.55
CA MET A 1 5.91 13.19 -5.51
C MET A 1 6.99 12.15 -5.21
N ASN A 2 8.22 12.55 -4.91
CA ASN A 2 9.32 11.61 -4.67
C ASN A 2 9.29 10.98 -3.27
N VAL A 3 9.39 9.66 -3.22
CA VAL A 3 9.50 8.86 -2.00
C VAL A 3 10.98 8.68 -1.65
N CYS A 4 11.73 7.98 -2.49
CA CYS A 4 13.14 7.69 -2.31
C CYS A 4 13.83 7.42 -3.66
N ASN A 5 15.13 7.12 -3.63
CA ASN A 5 15.89 6.73 -4.82
C ASN A 5 16.61 5.41 -4.57
N TYR A 6 16.66 4.55 -5.60
CA TYR A 6 17.40 3.31 -5.61
C TYR A 6 18.30 3.25 -6.84
N LYS A 7 19.62 3.29 -6.66
CA LYS A 7 20.61 3.23 -7.76
C LYS A 7 20.31 4.20 -8.92
N GLY A 8 19.92 5.44 -8.59
CA GLY A 8 19.55 6.47 -9.57
C GLY A 8 18.12 6.40 -10.10
N LEU A 9 17.35 5.37 -9.74
CA LEU A 9 15.92 5.26 -10.06
C LEU A 9 15.09 5.93 -8.98
N SER A 10 14.22 6.85 -9.39
CA SER A 10 13.34 7.59 -8.49
C SER A 10 12.02 6.83 -8.29
N ILE A 11 11.69 6.54 -7.04
CA ILE A 11 10.42 5.92 -6.65
C ILE A 11 9.45 7.04 -6.25
N ARG A 12 8.28 7.08 -6.88
CA ARG A 12 7.32 8.18 -6.75
C ARG A 12 5.91 7.69 -6.55
N VAL A 13 5.13 8.39 -5.72
CA VAL A 13 3.68 8.25 -5.73
C VAL A 13 3.10 9.28 -6.68
N MET A 14 2.25 8.84 -7.60
CA MET A 14 1.42 9.70 -8.44
C MET A 14 0.02 9.74 -7.81
N LEU A 15 -0.72 10.83 -8.04
CA LEU A 15 -2.04 11.07 -7.41
C LEU A 15 -3.12 11.47 -8.42
N ARG A 16 -2.82 11.45 -9.72
CA ARG A 16 -3.69 12.05 -10.73
C ARG A 16 -4.60 10.99 -11.34
N ASN A 17 -5.92 11.20 -11.22
CA ASN A 17 -6.97 10.35 -11.79
C ASN A 17 -6.82 8.86 -11.42
N GLU A 18 -6.30 8.57 -10.23
CA GLU A 18 -6.05 7.20 -9.79
C GLU A 18 -7.26 6.64 -9.06
N HIS A 19 -7.97 5.75 -9.74
CA HIS A 19 -8.97 4.83 -9.16
C HIS A 19 -8.33 3.50 -8.70
N CYS A 20 -7.01 3.48 -8.62
CA CYS A 20 -6.20 2.31 -8.30
C CYS A 20 -5.95 2.20 -6.79
N PRO A 21 -5.68 0.99 -6.26
CA PRO A 21 -5.15 0.81 -4.90
C PRO A 21 -3.81 1.55 -4.71
N PRO A 22 -3.35 1.75 -3.45
CA PRO A 22 -2.11 2.45 -3.16
C PRO A 22 -0.90 1.82 -3.85
N HIS A 23 -0.16 2.63 -4.60
CA HIS A 23 0.99 2.15 -5.35
C HIS A 23 2.02 3.25 -5.64
N ALA A 24 3.25 2.83 -5.88
CA ALA A 24 4.36 3.66 -6.29
C ALA A 24 4.78 3.33 -7.73
N HIS A 25 5.41 4.31 -8.37
CA HIS A 25 5.87 4.28 -9.75
C HIS A 25 7.37 4.49 -9.81
N VAL A 26 8.01 3.78 -10.73
CA VAL A 26 9.39 3.98 -11.14
C VAL A 26 9.40 4.12 -12.65
N ASN A 27 9.98 5.21 -13.17
CA ASN A 27 10.17 5.40 -14.60
C ASN A 27 11.67 5.49 -14.88
N ALA A 28 12.19 4.53 -15.66
CA ALA A 28 13.58 4.41 -16.03
C ALA A 28 13.84 4.82 -17.50
N GLY A 29 12.89 5.49 -18.14
CA GLY A 29 12.92 5.89 -19.55
C GLY A 29 12.62 4.74 -20.51
N ALA A 30 13.38 3.63 -20.43
CA ALA A 30 13.18 2.46 -21.28
C ALA A 30 12.03 1.55 -20.83
N TRP A 31 11.68 1.62 -19.54
CA TRP A 31 10.59 0.88 -18.91
C TRP A 31 10.04 1.69 -17.72
N SER A 32 8.83 1.37 -17.32
CA SER A 32 8.21 1.83 -16.09
C SER A 32 7.69 0.63 -15.30
N ALA A 33 7.72 0.73 -13.97
CA ALA A 33 7.21 -0.31 -13.09
C ALA A 33 6.32 0.30 -12.01
N ARG A 34 5.28 -0.45 -11.61
CA ARG A 34 4.41 -0.11 -10.50
C ARG A 34 4.55 -1.13 -9.38
N PHE A 35 4.42 -0.66 -8.15
CA PHE A 35 4.55 -1.47 -6.94
C PHE A 35 3.41 -1.15 -5.99
N HIS A 36 2.64 -2.15 -5.60
CA HIS A 36 1.61 -2.00 -4.58
C HIS A 36 2.24 -1.80 -3.21
N PHE A 37 1.56 -1.00 -2.39
CA PHE A 37 1.79 -0.98 -0.95
C PHE A 37 0.44 -0.92 -0.23
N SER A 38 0.45 -1.23 1.06
CA SER A 38 -0.76 -1.26 1.89
C SER A 38 -0.66 -0.30 3.07
N PHE A 39 -1.81 -0.01 3.66
CA PHE A 39 -1.93 0.72 4.93
C PHE A 39 -2.14 -0.21 6.13
N TRP A 40 -2.19 -1.54 5.95
CA TRP A 40 -2.35 -2.50 7.05
C TRP A 40 -1.23 -3.53 7.17
N HIS A 41 -0.35 -3.62 6.17
CA HIS A 41 0.90 -4.39 6.23
C HIS A 41 2.04 -3.65 5.51
N ASN A 42 3.26 -4.11 5.74
CA ASN A 42 4.48 -3.49 5.22
C ASN A 42 5.03 -4.13 3.93
N ASP A 43 4.38 -5.20 3.45
CA ASP A 43 4.80 -5.86 2.21
C ASP A 43 4.64 -4.97 0.96
N ILE A 44 5.55 -5.17 0.00
CA ILE A 44 5.61 -4.46 -1.27
C ILE A 44 5.63 -5.46 -2.41
N ASP A 45 4.57 -5.42 -3.23
CA ASP A 45 4.40 -6.34 -4.35
C ASP A 45 4.64 -5.63 -5.69
N PRO A 46 5.45 -6.20 -6.59
CA PRO A 46 5.48 -5.75 -7.98
C PRO A 46 4.09 -5.90 -8.60
N TRP A 47 3.56 -4.81 -9.17
CA TRP A 47 2.29 -4.84 -9.87
C TRP A 47 2.52 -5.17 -11.34
N ASP A 48 3.24 -4.31 -12.06
CA ASP A 48 3.54 -4.52 -13.47
C ASP A 48 4.83 -3.82 -13.90
N VAL A 49 5.28 -4.19 -15.11
CA VAL A 49 6.38 -3.53 -15.81
C VAL A 49 5.99 -3.35 -17.28
N VAL A 50 6.13 -2.13 -17.78
CA VAL A 50 5.75 -1.75 -19.14
C VAL A 50 6.89 -1.01 -19.84
N PRO A 51 7.26 -1.38 -21.09
CA PRO A 51 6.81 -2.57 -21.80
C PRO A 51 7.50 -3.84 -21.24
N LEU A 52 6.79 -4.97 -21.27
CA LEU A 52 7.33 -6.25 -20.79
C LEU A 52 8.60 -6.67 -21.54
N SER A 53 8.73 -6.30 -22.82
CA SER A 53 9.91 -6.57 -23.65
C SER A 53 11.19 -5.88 -23.17
N ARG A 54 11.08 -4.88 -22.28
CA ARG A 54 12.22 -4.15 -21.68
C ARG A 54 12.25 -4.29 -20.16
N ARG A 55 11.65 -5.35 -19.62
CA ARG A 55 11.60 -5.60 -18.19
C ARG A 55 13.02 -5.65 -17.60
N PRO A 56 13.29 -4.96 -16.48
CA PRO A 56 14.58 -5.05 -15.82
C PRO A 56 14.76 -6.43 -15.17
N THR A 57 15.97 -6.72 -14.71
CA THR A 57 16.24 -8.00 -14.03
C THR A 57 15.46 -8.11 -12.72
N MET A 58 15.18 -9.34 -12.27
CA MET A 58 14.51 -9.59 -11.00
C MET A 58 15.23 -8.93 -9.82
N ALA A 59 16.57 -8.95 -9.81
CA ALA A 59 17.36 -8.30 -8.77
C ALA A 59 17.12 -6.79 -8.67
N VAL A 60 16.82 -6.11 -9.79
CA VAL A 60 16.44 -4.68 -9.77
C VAL A 60 15.06 -4.50 -9.15
N LEU A 61 14.09 -5.33 -9.53
CA LEU A 61 12.72 -5.26 -8.98
C LEU A 61 12.71 -5.55 -7.47
N GLU A 62 13.41 -6.58 -7.02
CA GLU A 62 13.57 -6.90 -5.60
C GLU A 62 14.28 -5.77 -4.83
N GLY A 63 15.30 -5.17 -5.43
CA GLY A 63 15.99 -4.02 -4.86
C GLY A 63 15.08 -2.81 -4.69
N LEU A 64 14.18 -2.57 -5.65
CA LEU A 64 13.16 -1.53 -5.58
C LEU A 64 12.12 -1.84 -4.49
N CYS A 65 11.63 -3.08 -4.40
CA CYS A 65 10.72 -3.52 -3.34
C CYS A 65 11.35 -3.31 -1.96
N ARG A 66 12.59 -3.76 -1.74
CA ARG A 66 13.32 -3.56 -0.47
C ARG A 66 13.55 -2.09 -0.16
N SER A 67 13.84 -1.28 -1.18
CA SER A 67 14.04 0.15 -0.99
C SER A 67 12.74 0.84 -0.59
N LEU A 68 11.63 0.56 -1.28
CA LEU A 68 10.32 1.12 -0.95
C LEU A 68 9.79 0.62 0.39
N GLY A 69 9.99 -0.66 0.70
CA GLY A 69 9.54 -1.31 1.94
C GLY A 69 10.35 -0.94 3.18
N HIS A 70 11.44 -0.17 3.05
CA HIS A 70 12.12 0.38 4.20
C HIS A 70 11.15 1.29 5.00
N PRO A 71 11.04 1.17 6.34
CA PRO A 71 9.97 1.82 7.11
C PRO A 71 9.81 3.31 6.83
N VAL A 72 10.92 4.07 6.81
CA VAL A 72 10.92 5.51 6.50
C VAL A 72 10.37 5.83 5.11
N HIS A 73 10.67 4.99 4.11
CA HIS A 73 10.20 5.21 2.74
C HIS A 73 8.75 4.82 2.58
N LEU A 74 8.33 3.71 3.19
CA LEU A 74 6.95 3.26 3.14
C LEU A 74 6.01 4.22 3.86
N ARG A 75 6.37 4.68 5.06
CA ARG A 75 5.65 5.73 5.79
C ARG A 75 5.50 7.00 4.94
N ARG A 76 6.58 7.41 4.27
CA ARG A 76 6.55 8.56 3.35
C ARG A 76 5.62 8.32 2.16
N ALA A 77 5.62 7.13 1.56
CA ALA A 77 4.71 6.79 0.47
C ALA A 77 3.24 6.85 0.91
N ARG A 78 2.91 6.28 2.07
CA ARG A 78 1.59 6.35 2.69
C ARG A 78 1.15 7.78 2.97
N GLY A 79 2.02 8.59 3.58
CA GLY A 79 1.74 10.01 3.85
C GLY A 79 1.50 10.82 2.57
N ILE A 80 2.30 10.59 1.53
CA ILE A 80 2.11 11.23 0.22
C ILE A 80 0.77 10.82 -0.40
N TRP A 81 0.43 9.53 -0.38
CA TRP A 81 -0.84 9.02 -0.88
C TRP A 81 -2.03 9.61 -0.12
N TRP A 82 -1.98 9.56 1.21
CA TRP A 82 -3.04 10.05 2.09
C TRP A 82 -3.29 11.55 1.92
N SER A 83 -2.24 12.37 1.82
CA SER A 83 -2.40 13.82 1.64
C SER A 83 -3.06 14.20 0.31
N GLY A 84 -3.00 13.34 -0.70
CA GLY A 84 -3.61 13.57 -2.00
C GLY A 84 -4.99 12.96 -2.20
N LEU A 85 -5.17 11.71 -1.76
CA LEU A 85 -6.33 10.89 -2.11
C LEU A 85 -7.26 10.59 -0.92
N GLN A 86 -6.77 10.74 0.31
CA GLN A 86 -7.54 10.50 1.55
C GLN A 86 -8.31 9.17 1.57
N THR A 87 -7.73 8.13 0.98
CA THR A 87 -8.28 6.77 0.96
C THR A 87 -7.18 5.75 1.15
N VAL A 88 -7.50 4.65 1.83
CA VAL A 88 -6.62 3.48 1.97
C VAL A 88 -7.10 2.28 1.16
N CYS A 89 -8.18 2.45 0.37
CA CYS A 89 -8.81 1.44 -0.49
C CYS A 89 -9.30 0.17 0.25
N LEU A 90 -9.52 0.22 1.57
CA LEU A 90 -10.05 -0.89 2.38
C LEU A 90 -11.57 -0.86 2.61
N GLY A 91 -12.26 0.19 2.18
CA GLY A 91 -13.71 0.31 2.37
C GLY A 91 -14.47 -0.84 1.70
N ASN A 92 -15.48 -1.38 2.39
CA ASN A 92 -16.27 -2.55 1.98
C ASN A 92 -15.50 -3.88 1.89
N GLN A 93 -14.22 -3.92 2.24
CA GLN A 93 -13.52 -5.18 2.46
C GLN A 93 -13.87 -5.77 3.84
N VAL A 94 -13.40 -6.99 4.08
CA VAL A 94 -13.56 -7.69 5.34
C VAL A 94 -12.26 -7.61 6.13
N TRP A 95 -12.36 -7.46 7.44
CA TRP A 95 -11.26 -7.56 8.39
C TRP A 95 -11.46 -8.79 9.27
N ASP A 96 -10.45 -9.64 9.35
CA ASP A 96 -10.40 -10.77 10.29
C ASP A 96 -9.69 -10.30 11.56
N CYS A 97 -10.43 -10.18 12.67
CA CYS A 97 -9.86 -9.77 13.95
C CYS A 97 -8.97 -10.83 14.60
N GLU A 98 -9.05 -12.09 14.18
CA GLU A 98 -8.21 -13.16 14.75
C GLU A 98 -6.80 -13.12 14.15
N SER A 99 -6.71 -13.00 12.83
CA SER A 99 -5.42 -12.93 12.13
C SER A 99 -4.91 -11.50 11.91
N ASN A 100 -5.68 -10.47 12.24
CA ASN A 100 -5.37 -9.06 11.99
C ASN A 100 -4.98 -8.79 10.53
N GLU A 101 -5.81 -9.28 9.61
CA GLU A 101 -5.57 -9.16 8.18
C GLU A 101 -6.86 -8.88 7.41
N VAL A 102 -6.70 -8.41 6.18
CA VAL A 102 -7.75 -8.49 5.16
C VAL A 102 -7.60 -9.82 4.44
N PRO A 103 -8.53 -10.77 4.60
CA PRO A 103 -8.40 -12.08 3.99
C PRO A 103 -8.62 -12.03 2.47
N VAL A 104 -7.71 -12.65 1.71
CA VAL A 104 -7.82 -12.79 0.25
C VAL A 104 -8.85 -13.87 -0.13
N MET A 105 -8.92 -14.95 0.64
CA MET A 105 -9.89 -16.05 0.50
C MET A 105 -10.06 -16.79 1.84
N LYS A 106 -10.93 -16.28 2.74
CA LYS A 106 -11.40 -17.03 3.92
C LYS A 106 -12.93 -17.01 3.96
N LEU A 107 -13.52 -18.06 4.56
CA LEU A 107 -14.92 -18.01 4.96
C LEU A 107 -15.12 -16.88 5.97
N VAL A 108 -16.24 -16.17 5.85
CA VAL A 108 -16.71 -15.25 6.87
C VAL A 108 -16.95 -16.06 8.15
N THR A 109 -16.15 -15.82 9.18
CA THR A 109 -16.30 -16.38 10.52
C THR A 109 -16.93 -15.34 11.45
N ASP A 110 -17.28 -15.75 12.67
CA ASP A 110 -17.78 -14.84 13.71
C ASP A 110 -16.75 -13.76 14.14
N THR A 111 -15.49 -13.91 13.72
CA THR A 111 -14.38 -12.96 13.96
C THR A 111 -14.13 -12.02 12.79
N THR A 112 -14.90 -12.14 11.70
CA THR A 112 -14.79 -11.29 10.51
C THR A 112 -15.82 -10.17 10.49
N TYR A 113 -15.35 -8.95 10.21
CA TYR A 113 -16.17 -7.75 10.22
C TYR A 113 -16.01 -6.99 8.92
N ARG A 114 -17.12 -6.44 8.38
CA ARG A 114 -17.03 -5.51 7.25
C ARG A 114 -16.41 -4.19 7.72
N ILE A 115 -15.44 -3.69 6.95
CA ILE A 115 -14.84 -2.38 7.17
C ILE A 115 -15.83 -1.30 6.69
N ALA A 116 -16.35 -0.52 7.63
CA ALA A 116 -17.24 0.61 7.37
C ALA A 116 -16.46 1.84 6.89
N ALA A 117 -15.34 2.12 7.55
CA ALA A 117 -14.45 3.22 7.22
C ALA A 117 -13.02 2.89 7.65
N ALA A 118 -12.06 3.56 7.02
CA ALA A 118 -10.64 3.41 7.34
C ALA A 118 -9.94 4.76 7.19
N ARG A 119 -9.12 5.11 8.19
CA ARG A 119 -8.43 6.41 8.26
C ARG A 119 -6.98 6.21 8.66
N TYR A 120 -6.08 6.81 7.89
CA TYR A 120 -4.66 6.79 8.21
C TYR A 120 -4.23 8.07 8.94
N GLU A 121 -3.36 7.92 9.94
CA GLU A 121 -2.78 9.00 10.74
C GLU A 121 -1.25 9.05 10.51
N PRO A 122 -0.76 9.93 9.61
CA PRO A 122 0.65 9.94 9.19
C PRO A 122 1.66 10.23 10.30
N GLU A 123 1.26 10.99 11.33
CA GLU A 123 2.12 11.37 12.45
C GLU A 123 2.51 10.16 13.33
N GLU A 124 1.62 9.18 13.42
CA GLU A 124 1.83 7.95 14.21
C GLU A 124 2.08 6.70 13.35
N ASP A 125 2.04 6.83 12.02
CA ASP A 125 2.03 5.71 11.06
C ASP A 125 0.97 4.66 11.42
N LYS A 126 -0.23 5.14 11.74
CA LYS A 126 -1.31 4.36 12.32
C LYS A 126 -2.51 4.31 11.40
N LEU A 127 -3.12 3.13 11.28
CA LEU A 127 -4.39 2.92 10.58
C LEU A 127 -5.50 2.64 11.60
N LEU A 128 -6.60 3.39 11.49
CA LEU A 128 -7.81 3.21 12.26
C LEU A 128 -8.90 2.61 11.37
N LEU A 129 -9.47 1.49 11.79
CA LEU A 129 -10.57 0.82 11.12
C LEU A 129 -11.84 0.93 11.94
N THR A 130 -12.90 1.44 11.32
CA THR A 130 -14.27 1.35 11.85
C THR A 130 -14.93 0.11 11.28
N LEU A 131 -15.41 -0.78 12.15
CA LEU A 131 -15.98 -2.06 11.79
C LEU A 131 -17.50 -2.08 12.03
N VAL A 132 -18.25 -2.69 11.11
CA VAL A 132 -19.71 -2.83 11.27
C VAL A 132 -20.01 -3.78 12.42
N GLY A 133 -20.76 -3.33 13.42
CA GLY A 133 -21.16 -4.17 14.55
C GLY A 133 -20.09 -4.31 15.65
N LYS A 134 -18.94 -3.63 15.53
CA LYS A 134 -17.88 -3.60 16.55
C LYS A 134 -17.46 -2.16 16.87
N PRO A 135 -18.02 -1.54 17.93
CA PRO A 135 -17.83 -0.13 18.24
C PRO A 135 -16.37 0.27 18.52
N GLU A 136 -15.55 -0.63 19.06
CA GLU A 136 -14.16 -0.35 19.40
C GLU A 136 -13.27 -0.20 18.15
N GLY A 137 -13.69 -0.77 17.02
CA GLY A 137 -12.88 -0.79 15.79
C GLY A 137 -11.58 -1.58 15.95
N VAL A 138 -10.57 -1.24 15.14
CA VAL A 138 -9.21 -1.78 15.21
C VAL A 138 -8.21 -0.67 14.94
N GLU A 139 -7.13 -0.66 15.72
CA GLU A 139 -5.97 0.22 15.53
C GLU A 139 -4.76 -0.61 15.12
N ILE A 140 -4.04 -0.17 14.09
CA ILE A 140 -2.87 -0.86 13.55
C ILE A 140 -1.71 0.12 13.50
N HIS A 141 -0.59 -0.23 14.14
CA HIS A 141 0.67 0.51 14.08
C HIS A 141 1.64 -0.20 13.13
N LEU A 142 2.31 0.56 12.25
CA LEU A 142 3.12 0.03 11.14
C LEU A 142 4.61 0.34 11.23
#